data_AF-J3M7Z8-F1
#
_entry.id   AF-J3M7Z8-F1
#
_cell.length_a   1.000
_cell.length_b   1.000
_cell.length_c   1.000
_cell.angle_alpha   90.00
_cell.angle_beta   90.00
_cell.angle_gamma   90.00
#
_symmetry.space_group_name_H-M   'P 1'
#
loop_
_entity.id
_entity.type
_entity.pdbx_description
1 polymer ?
#
loop_
_entity_poly.entity_id
_entity_poly.type
_entity_poly.pdbx_seq_one_letter_code
_entity_poly.pdbx_strand_id
1 'polypeptide(L)'
;MECISAEKDAEGRQRVNHVTVFERPGLHEFLQRTSEFADLILFTAGLEGYAKPLVDRIDAHNRLRNRLYRPSTVTTEYREHVKDLSCLSKDFRRIVIVDNNPYSFLLQPLNGIPCLTFSAGQPVDDQLMGVIFPLLKHLSLQNDVRPALYETFHMPEWFQRHGIPQIDQAA
;
A
#
# COMPACT_ATOMS: atom_id res chain seq x y z
N MET A 1 0.70 0.00 21.90
CA MET A 1 -0.08 1.21 21.56
C MET A 1 -1.53 0.97 21.92
N GLU A 2 -2.21 2.00 22.39
CA GLU A 2 -3.65 1.94 22.63
C GLU A 2 -4.37 2.32 21.34
N CYS A 3 -5.25 1.45 20.86
CA CYS A 3 -6.20 1.79 19.81
C CYS A 3 -7.60 1.78 20.39
N ILE A 4 -8.27 2.92 20.29
CA ILE A 4 -9.64 3.10 20.76
C ILE A 4 -10.55 2.56 19.66
N SER A 5 -11.37 1.55 19.96
CA SER A 5 -12.38 1.10 19.00
C SER A 5 -13.49 2.13 18.89
N ALA A 6 -14.03 2.30 17.68
CA ALA A 6 -15.24 3.10 17.46
C ALA A 6 -16.47 2.47 18.14
N GLU A 7 -16.43 1.17 18.43
CA GLU A 7 -17.46 0.43 19.14
C GLU A 7 -17.39 0.71 20.65
N LYS A 8 -18.52 1.14 21.21
CA LYS A 8 -18.75 1.26 22.65
C LYS A 8 -19.21 -0.08 23.21
N ASP A 9 -18.80 -0.44 24.42
CA ASP A 9 -19.34 -1.60 25.12
C ASP A 9 -20.82 -1.42 25.46
N ALA A 10 -21.45 -2.46 26.01
CA ALA A 10 -22.86 -2.44 26.40
C ALA A 10 -23.18 -1.34 27.44
N GLU A 11 -22.16 -0.80 28.13
CA GLU A 11 -22.27 0.31 29.08
C GLU A 11 -21.91 1.68 28.48
N GLY A 12 -21.68 1.76 27.16
CA GLY A 12 -21.35 3.01 26.47
C GLY A 12 -19.91 3.48 26.62
N ARG A 13 -19.02 2.68 27.23
CA ARG A 13 -17.60 2.99 27.38
C ARG A 13 -16.84 2.61 26.12
N GLN A 14 -15.83 3.41 25.78
CA GLN A 14 -14.93 3.06 24.69
C GLN A 14 -14.13 1.81 25.05
N ARG A 15 -14.18 0.79 24.20
CA ARG A 15 -13.27 -0.36 24.31
C ARG A 15 -11.87 0.06 23.87
N VAL A 16 -10.92 -0.01 24.79
CA VAL A 16 -9.49 0.21 24.50
C VAL A 16 -8.87 -1.14 24.18
N ASN A 17 -8.42 -1.30 22.93
CA ASN A 17 -7.66 -2.48 22.52
C ASN A 17 -6.17 -2.18 22.61
N HIS A 18 -5.43 -3.01 23.34
CA HIS A 18 -3.98 -2.96 23.33
C HIS A 18 -3.44 -3.71 22.12
N VAL A 19 -2.73 -3.00 21.26
CA VAL A 19 -2.09 -3.55 20.07
C VAL A 19 -0.59 -3.32 20.13
N THR A 20 0.17 -4.39 19.88
CA THR A 20 1.61 -4.29 19.68
C THR A 20 1.86 -4.11 18.19
N VAL A 21 2.63 -3.08 17.84
CA VAL A 21 2.99 -2.77 16.47
C VAL A 21 4.50 -2.81 16.35
N PHE A 22 4.96 -3.47 15.29
CA PHE A 22 6.36 -3.59 14.94
C PHE A 22 6.59 -2.82 13.64
N GLU A 23 7.56 -1.93 13.65
CA GLU A 23 8.02 -1.25 12.45
C GLU A 23 8.91 -2.19 11.65
N ARG A 24 8.70 -2.22 10.34
CA ARG A 24 9.54 -2.99 9.45
C ARG A 24 10.94 -2.37 9.41
N PRO A 25 12.03 -3.15 9.47
CA PRO A 25 13.39 -2.61 9.38
C PRO A 25 13.56 -1.68 8.17
N GLY A 26 14.22 -0.53 8.39
CA GLY A 26 14.44 0.48 7.36
C GLY A 26 13.26 1.42 7.07
N LEU A 27 12.11 1.29 7.75
CA LEU A 27 10.90 2.11 7.49
C LEU A 27 11.18 3.63 7.39
N HIS A 28 11.87 4.19 8.39
CA HIS A 28 12.10 5.64 8.41
C HIS A 28 13.07 6.11 7.32
N GLU A 29 14.14 5.35 7.07
CA GLU A 29 15.06 5.65 5.97
C GLU A 29 14.34 5.54 4.62
N PHE A 30 13.53 4.49 4.44
CA PHE A 30 12.74 4.27 3.24
C PHE A 30 11.81 5.45 2.96
N LEU A 31 11.03 5.91 3.95
CA LEU A 31 10.15 7.06 3.79
C LEU A 31 10.94 8.34 3.51
N GLN A 32 12.06 8.58 4.20
CA GLN A 32 12.90 9.74 3.95
C GLN A 32 13.42 9.76 2.52
N ARG A 33 14.11 8.71 2.09
CA ARG A 33 14.79 8.69 0.78
C ARG A 33 13.80 8.63 -0.37
N THR A 34 12.66 7.95 -0.20
CA THR A 34 11.63 7.88 -1.26
C THR A 34 10.94 9.24 -1.42
N SER A 35 10.74 10.00 -0.34
CA SER A 35 10.13 11.34 -0.40
C SER A 35 10.96 12.38 -1.17
N GLU A 36 12.24 12.11 -1.42
CA GLU A 36 13.11 12.99 -2.20
C GLU A 36 12.81 12.98 -3.71
N PHE A 37 12.12 11.95 -4.21
CA PHE A 37 11.85 11.79 -5.65
C PHE A 37 10.43 11.33 -6.00
N ALA A 38 9.57 11.09 -5.01
CA ALA A 38 8.19 10.69 -5.22
C ALA A 38 7.26 11.31 -4.16
N ASP A 39 6.03 11.62 -4.57
CA ASP A 39 4.96 11.95 -3.62
C ASP A 39 4.45 10.67 -2.96
N LEU A 40 4.51 10.63 -1.62
CA LEU A 40 4.10 9.47 -0.85
C LEU A 40 2.63 9.57 -0.44
N ILE A 41 1.86 8.50 -0.68
CA ILE A 41 0.47 8.38 -0.28
C ILE A 41 0.31 7.11 0.54
N LEU A 42 -0.27 7.24 1.74
CA LEU A 42 -0.76 6.08 2.45
C LEU A 42 -2.10 5.66 1.84
N PHE A 43 -2.23 4.42 1.41
CA PHE A 43 -3.52 3.83 1.05
C PHE A 43 -3.68 2.51 1.81
N THR A 44 -4.56 2.47 2.81
CA THR A 44 -4.77 1.31 3.69
C THR A 44 -6.22 0.85 3.68
N ALA A 45 -6.43 -0.47 3.72
CA ALA A 45 -7.73 -1.07 4.00
C ALA A 45 -8.05 -1.09 5.51
N GLY A 46 -7.20 -0.50 6.36
CA GLY A 46 -7.45 -0.30 7.78
C GLY A 46 -8.47 0.82 8.03
N LEU A 47 -9.24 0.69 9.11
CA LEU A 47 -10.12 1.76 9.59
C LEU A 47 -9.28 2.92 10.13
N GLU A 48 -9.72 4.14 9.86
CA GLU A 48 -9.01 5.36 10.25
C GLU A 48 -8.77 5.44 11.76
N GLY A 49 -9.76 5.10 12.59
CA GLY A 49 -9.62 5.14 14.06
C GLY A 49 -8.49 4.28 14.61
N TYR A 50 -8.13 3.20 13.90
CA TYR A 50 -6.98 2.35 14.23
C TYR A 50 -5.69 2.86 13.57
N ALA A 51 -5.74 3.15 12.27
CA ALA A 51 -4.56 3.42 11.47
C ALA A 51 -3.98 4.82 11.72
N LYS A 52 -4.82 5.83 11.95
CA LYS A 52 -4.37 7.22 12.05
C LYS A 52 -3.35 7.44 13.18
N PRO A 53 -3.57 6.99 14.44
CA PRO A 53 -2.58 7.17 15.50
C PRO A 53 -1.22 6.51 15.22
N LEU A 54 -1.22 5.39 14.48
CA LEU A 54 0.00 4.69 14.07
C LEU A 54 0.77 5.51 13.04
N VAL A 55 0.06 5.98 12.02
CA VAL A 55 0.63 6.76 10.93
C VAL A 55 1.13 8.11 11.43
N ASP A 56 0.43 8.76 12.36
CA ASP A 56 0.89 10.00 12.99
C ASP A 56 2.27 9.85 13.66
N ARG A 57 2.56 8.66 14.22
CA ARG A 57 3.87 8.35 14.81
C ARG A 57 4.93 8.03 13.75
N ILE A 58 4.57 7.25 12.74
CA ILE A 58 5.48 6.84 11.66
C ILE A 58 5.90 8.06 10.80
N ASP A 59 4.94 8.93 10.47
CA ASP A 59 5.10 10.07 9.59
C ASP A 59 5.40 11.37 10.36
N ALA A 60 6.33 11.32 11.31
CA ALA A 60 6.65 12.43 12.21
C ALA A 60 7.14 13.71 11.51
N HIS A 61 7.50 13.65 10.23
CA HIS A 61 7.95 14.82 9.45
C HIS A 61 7.04 15.14 8.25
N ASN A 62 5.78 14.68 8.26
CA ASN A 62 4.76 15.01 7.25
C ASN A 62 5.21 14.74 5.80
N ARG A 63 5.80 13.58 5.56
CA ARG A 63 6.23 13.13 4.23
C ARG A 63 5.07 12.59 3.39
N LEU A 64 4.01 12.09 4.03
CA LEU A 64 2.83 11.62 3.32
C LEU A 64 1.97 12.81 2.87
N ARG A 65 1.74 12.93 1.56
CA ARG A 65 0.90 13.98 0.95
C ARG A 65 -0.58 13.74 1.18
N ASN A 66 -0.99 12.48 1.24
CA ASN A 66 -2.38 12.08 1.41
C ASN A 66 -2.47 10.74 2.17
N ARG A 67 -3.61 10.51 2.82
CA ARG A 67 -3.91 9.32 3.61
C ARG A 67 -5.32 8.84 3.27
N LEU A 68 -5.38 7.71 2.56
CA LEU A 68 -6.61 7.03 2.15
C LEU A 68 -6.80 5.80 3.04
N TYR A 69 -7.93 5.77 3.75
CA TYR A 69 -8.27 4.66 4.66
C TYR A 69 -9.34 3.75 4.03
N ARG A 70 -9.85 2.78 4.79
CA ARG A 70 -10.87 1.81 4.30
C ARG A 70 -12.02 2.43 3.51
N PRO A 71 -12.64 3.57 3.91
CA PRO A 71 -13.74 4.17 3.13
C PRO A 71 -13.35 4.60 1.70
N SER A 72 -12.06 4.77 1.43
CA SER A 72 -11.53 5.09 0.09
C SER A 72 -11.31 3.84 -0.79
N THR A 73 -11.47 2.64 -0.24
CA THR A 73 -11.42 1.39 -1.02
C THR A 73 -12.75 1.11 -1.71
N VAL A 74 -12.72 0.29 -2.76
CA VAL A 74 -13.90 -0.12 -3.51
C VAL A 74 -14.11 -1.64 -3.41
N THR A 75 -15.35 -2.06 -3.62
CA THR A 75 -15.70 -3.48 -3.78
C THR A 75 -15.92 -3.77 -5.25
N THR A 76 -15.28 -4.83 -5.72
CA THR A 76 -15.46 -5.41 -7.06
C THR A 76 -16.24 -6.72 -6.95
N GLU A 77 -16.64 -7.31 -8.07
CA GLU A 77 -17.23 -8.66 -8.08
C GLU A 77 -16.26 -9.74 -7.54
N TYR A 78 -14.95 -9.49 -7.58
CA TYR A 78 -13.93 -10.47 -7.21
C TYR A 78 -13.42 -10.31 -5.78
N ARG A 79 -13.28 -9.07 -5.32
CA ARG A 79 -12.60 -8.71 -4.08
C ARG A 79 -13.17 -7.44 -3.47
N GLU A 80 -13.27 -7.44 -2.15
CA GLU A 80 -13.47 -6.23 -1.34
C GLU A 80 -12.15 -5.53 -1.08
N HIS A 81 -12.23 -4.27 -0.66
CA HIS A 81 -11.09 -3.44 -0.26
C HIS A 81 -10.01 -3.27 -1.33
N VAL A 82 -10.44 -3.17 -2.58
CA VAL A 82 -9.57 -2.85 -3.72
C VAL A 82 -9.24 -1.36 -3.71
N LYS A 83 -7.99 -1.02 -3.99
CA LYS A 83 -7.46 0.35 -3.97
C LYS A 83 -7.44 0.89 -5.39
N ASP A 84 -8.56 1.43 -5.84
CA ASP A 84 -8.67 2.01 -7.18
C ASP A 84 -7.82 3.29 -7.30
N LEU A 85 -6.75 3.22 -8.08
CA LEU A 85 -5.84 4.35 -8.31
C LEU A 85 -6.50 5.47 -9.12
N SER A 86 -7.66 5.24 -9.74
CA SER A 86 -8.40 6.24 -10.51
C SER A 86 -8.90 7.42 -9.65
N CYS A 87 -8.93 7.26 -8.33
CA CYS A 87 -9.21 8.34 -7.37
C CYS A 87 -8.05 9.35 -7.23
N LEU A 88 -6.84 9.00 -7.68
CA LEU A 88 -5.65 9.85 -7.63
C LEU A 88 -5.39 10.58 -8.95
N SER A 89 -5.55 9.88 -10.07
CA SER A 89 -5.24 10.40 -11.41
C SER A 89 -5.96 9.60 -12.49
N LYS A 90 -6.06 10.18 -13.69
CA LYS A 90 -6.43 9.45 -14.93
C LYS A 90 -5.21 9.00 -15.75
N ASP A 91 -4.05 9.61 -15.54
CA ASP A 91 -2.76 9.16 -16.08
C ASP A 91 -2.02 8.33 -15.02
N PHE A 92 -1.83 7.04 -15.28
CA PHE A 92 -1.18 6.09 -14.38
C PHE A 92 0.31 5.88 -14.68
N ARG A 93 0.86 6.50 -15.73
CA ARG A 93 2.25 6.26 -16.17
C ARG A 93 3.30 6.53 -15.09
N ARG A 94 2.97 7.36 -14.11
CA ARG A 94 3.86 7.78 -13.02
C ARG A 94 3.33 7.43 -11.63
N ILE A 95 2.43 6.45 -11.53
CA ILE A 95 1.87 5.98 -10.25
C ILE A 95 2.31 4.53 -10.00
N VAL A 96 2.72 4.24 -8.78
CA VAL A 96 3.05 2.88 -8.32
C VAL A 96 2.34 2.62 -7.00
N ILE A 97 1.84 1.42 -6.83
CA ILE A 97 1.31 0.92 -5.56
C ILE A 97 2.12 -0.28 -5.09
N VAL A 98 2.61 -0.22 -3.85
CA VAL A 98 3.32 -1.32 -3.20
C VAL A 98 2.38 -1.94 -2.17
N ASP A 99 2.07 -3.22 -2.33
CA ASP A 99 1.16 -3.92 -1.42
C ASP A 99 1.54 -5.39 -1.27
N ASN A 100 1.37 -5.94 -0.06
CA ASN A 100 1.61 -7.35 0.19
C ASN A 100 0.42 -8.23 -0.21
N ASN A 101 -0.75 -7.62 -0.47
CA ASN A 101 -1.89 -8.27 -1.06
C ASN A 101 -2.04 -7.82 -2.53
N PRO A 102 -1.72 -8.68 -3.52
CA PRO A 102 -1.88 -8.34 -4.93
C PRO A 102 -3.28 -7.85 -5.29
N TYR A 103 -4.31 -8.42 -4.68
CA TYR A 103 -5.70 -8.03 -4.94
C TYR A 103 -6.02 -6.59 -4.58
N SER A 104 -5.21 -5.93 -3.75
CA SER A 104 -5.39 -4.51 -3.45
C SER A 104 -5.20 -3.63 -4.68
N PHE A 105 -4.39 -4.02 -5.66
CA PHE A 105 -4.20 -3.27 -6.91
C PHE A 105 -4.81 -3.97 -8.12
N LEU A 106 -5.85 -4.78 -7.89
CA LEU A 106 -6.52 -5.57 -8.93
C LEU A 106 -6.98 -4.73 -10.13
N LEU A 107 -7.47 -3.51 -9.88
CA LEU A 107 -7.97 -2.62 -10.94
C LEU A 107 -6.87 -1.93 -11.74
N GLN A 108 -5.59 -2.01 -11.33
CA GLN A 108 -4.44 -1.44 -12.05
C GLN A 108 -3.22 -2.38 -11.88
N PRO A 109 -3.27 -3.61 -12.45
CA PRO A 109 -2.25 -4.63 -12.23
C PRO A 109 -0.88 -4.22 -12.77
N LEU A 110 -0.84 -3.37 -13.80
CA LEU A 110 0.40 -2.84 -14.39
C LEU A 110 1.10 -1.78 -13.52
N ASN A 111 0.49 -1.35 -12.42
CA ASN A 111 1.03 -0.35 -11.50
C ASN A 111 1.44 -0.97 -10.14
N GLY A 112 1.22 -2.27 -9.95
CA GLY A 112 1.43 -2.96 -8.68
C GLY A 112 2.84 -3.53 -8.53
N ILE A 113 3.42 -3.31 -7.35
CA ILE A 113 4.60 -4.02 -6.86
C ILE A 113 4.14 -4.93 -5.72
N PRO A 114 4.05 -6.26 -5.93
CA PRO A 114 3.80 -7.18 -4.84
C PRO A 114 5.01 -7.19 -3.89
N CYS A 115 4.77 -7.00 -2.60
CA CYS A 115 5.79 -7.14 -1.57
C CYS A 115 5.50 -8.33 -0.65
N LEU A 116 6.50 -8.74 0.12
CA LEU A 116 6.39 -9.82 1.09
C LEU A 116 5.74 -9.28 2.36
N THR A 117 4.86 -10.09 2.94
CA THR A 117 4.28 -9.83 4.25
C THR A 117 5.39 -9.79 5.31
N PHE A 118 5.43 -8.72 6.09
CA PHE A 118 6.33 -8.58 7.23
C PHE A 118 5.73 -9.27 8.47
N SER A 119 6.58 -9.96 9.23
CA SER A 119 6.24 -10.46 10.56
C SER A 119 7.42 -10.26 11.51
N ALA A 120 7.11 -9.90 12.77
CA ALA A 120 8.13 -9.56 13.77
C ALA A 120 9.09 -10.70 14.12
N GLY A 121 8.74 -11.94 13.77
CA GLY A 121 9.58 -13.13 14.00
C GLY A 121 10.63 -13.39 12.91
N GLN A 122 10.68 -12.60 11.84
CA GLN A 122 11.67 -12.78 10.78
C GLN A 122 13.01 -12.12 11.17
N PRO A 123 14.10 -12.89 11.29
CA PRO A 123 15.35 -12.38 11.85
C PRO A 123 16.12 -11.43 10.92
N VAL A 124 15.85 -11.46 9.61
CA VAL A 124 16.49 -10.60 8.61
C VAL A 124 15.46 -10.17 7.57
N ASP A 125 14.86 -8.99 7.75
CA ASP A 125 14.00 -8.35 6.74
C ASP A 125 14.75 -7.16 6.14
N ASP A 126 15.06 -7.24 4.85
CA ASP A 126 15.64 -6.15 4.06
C ASP A 126 14.78 -5.82 2.83
N GLN A 127 13.46 -6.06 2.94
CA GLN A 127 12.63 -5.86 1.77
C GLN A 127 12.50 -4.38 1.40
N LEU A 128 12.37 -3.48 2.38
CA LEU A 128 12.21 -2.05 2.09
C LEU A 128 13.45 -1.49 1.39
N MET A 129 14.62 -1.70 1.96
CA MET A 129 15.85 -1.06 1.50
C MET A 129 16.60 -1.86 0.43
N GLY A 130 16.60 -3.19 0.51
CA GLY A 130 17.25 -4.07 -0.46
C GLY A 130 16.46 -4.35 -1.73
N VAL A 131 15.12 -4.28 -1.69
CA VAL A 131 14.26 -4.67 -2.82
C VAL A 131 13.38 -3.54 -3.33
N ILE A 132 12.53 -2.96 -2.47
CA ILE A 132 11.53 -1.99 -2.91
C ILE A 132 12.19 -0.65 -3.28
N PHE A 133 13.07 -0.13 -2.43
CA PHE A 133 13.71 1.17 -2.67
C PHE A 133 14.52 1.22 -3.98
N PRO A 134 15.41 0.26 -4.30
CA PRO A 134 16.14 0.26 -5.56
C PRO A 134 15.23 0.19 -6.78
N LEU A 135 14.16 -0.60 -6.71
CA LEU A 135 13.16 -0.69 -7.77
C LEU A 135 12.44 0.66 -7.96
N LEU A 136 11.96 1.30 -6.89
CA LEU A 136 11.34 2.62 -6.98
C LEU A 136 12.31 3.67 -7.54
N LYS A 137 13.59 3.61 -7.18
CA LYS A 137 14.61 4.51 -7.73
C LYS A 137 14.80 4.28 -9.22
N HIS A 138 14.84 3.04 -9.68
CA HIS A 138 14.90 2.71 -11.11
C HIS A 138 13.66 3.23 -11.86
N LEU A 139 12.46 2.99 -11.34
CA LEU A 139 11.20 3.45 -11.93
C LEU A 139 11.09 4.98 -11.95
N SER A 140 11.71 5.68 -10.99
CA SER A 140 11.72 7.14 -10.96
C SER A 140 12.35 7.77 -12.21
N LEU A 141 13.22 7.04 -12.91
CA LEU A 141 13.89 7.48 -14.14
C LEU A 141 13.08 7.25 -15.42
N GLN A 142 11.96 6.53 -15.35
CA GLN A 142 11.16 6.16 -16.53
C GLN A 142 10.07 7.19 -16.83
N ASN A 143 9.64 7.34 -18.08
CA ASN A 143 8.46 8.18 -18.39
C ASN A 143 7.14 7.44 -18.15
N ASP A 144 7.17 6.11 -18.20
CA ASP A 144 6.05 5.23 -17.90
C ASP A 144 6.58 4.01 -17.12
N VAL A 145 6.03 3.78 -15.93
CA VAL A 145 6.44 2.68 -15.05
C VAL A 145 5.85 1.34 -15.47
N ARG A 146 4.74 1.35 -16.21
CA ARG A 146 3.93 0.16 -16.51
C ARG A 146 4.69 -0.90 -17.31
N PRO A 147 5.48 -0.57 -18.36
CA PRO A 147 6.25 -1.58 -19.08
C PRO A 147 7.30 -2.26 -18.20
N ALA A 148 8.05 -1.49 -17.39
CA ALA A 148 9.06 -2.05 -16.50
C ALA A 148 8.45 -2.96 -15.41
N LEU A 149 7.31 -2.56 -14.86
CA LEU A 149 6.57 -3.38 -13.89
C LEU A 149 5.98 -4.64 -14.53
N TYR A 150 5.48 -4.54 -15.77
CA TYR A 150 5.01 -5.70 -16.53
C TYR A 150 6.11 -6.74 -16.71
N GLU A 151 7.28 -6.34 -17.22
CA GLU A 151 8.42 -7.23 -17.42
C GLU A 151 8.95 -7.84 -16.12
N THR A 152 8.77 -7.15 -14.99
CA THR A 152 9.26 -7.62 -13.69
C THR A 152 8.31 -8.63 -13.04
N PHE A 153 6.99 -8.40 -13.13
CA PHE A 153 6.02 -9.11 -12.29
C PHE A 153 4.96 -9.90 -13.06
N HIS A 154 4.68 -9.55 -14.32
CA HIS A 154 3.59 -10.16 -15.12
C HIS A 154 2.27 -10.26 -14.33
N MET A 155 1.90 -9.17 -13.64
CA MET A 155 0.73 -9.16 -12.77
C MET A 155 -0.59 -9.47 -13.49
N PRO A 156 -0.86 -9.00 -14.73
CA PRO A 156 -2.05 -9.40 -15.48
C PRO A 156 -2.19 -10.93 -15.61
N GLU A 157 -1.11 -11.61 -15.99
CA GLU A 157 -1.06 -13.07 -16.11
C GLU A 157 -1.15 -13.76 -14.75
N TRP A 158 -0.55 -13.18 -13.71
CA TRP A 158 -0.72 -13.66 -12.35
C TRP A 158 -2.21 -13.66 -11.97
N PHE A 159 -2.95 -12.58 -12.24
CA PHE A 159 -4.38 -12.49 -11.98
C PHE A 159 -5.20 -13.51 -12.77
N GLN A 160 -4.89 -13.70 -14.06
CA GLN A 160 -5.53 -14.74 -14.89
C GLN A 160 -5.38 -16.14 -14.29
N ARG A 161 -4.16 -16.50 -13.86
CA ARG A 161 -3.89 -17.79 -13.21
C ARG A 161 -4.63 -17.96 -11.89
N HIS A 162 -5.06 -16.86 -11.27
CA HIS A 162 -5.84 -16.84 -10.02
C HIS A 162 -7.34 -16.58 -10.26
N GLY A 163 -7.83 -16.80 -11.49
CA GLY A 163 -9.26 -16.77 -11.82
C GLY A 163 -9.84 -15.37 -12.02
N ILE A 164 -8.99 -14.35 -12.21
CA ILE A 164 -9.45 -12.99 -12.49
C ILE A 164 -9.18 -12.66 -13.97
N PRO A 165 -10.21 -12.37 -14.78
CA PRO A 165 -10.02 -12.07 -16.19
C PRO A 165 -9.23 -10.78 -16.40
N GLN A 166 -8.59 -10.68 -17.56
CA GLN A 166 -7.92 -9.45 -17.97
C GLN A 166 -8.96 -8.37 -18.23
N ILE A 167 -8.93 -7.32 -17.41
CA ILE A 167 -9.72 -6.12 -17.67
C ILE A 167 -8.91 -5.32 -18.69
N ASP A 168 -9.48 -5.08 -19.87
CA ASP A 168 -8.87 -4.18 -20.86
C ASP A 168 -8.71 -2.80 -20.25
N GLN A 169 -7.47 -2.45 -19.91
CA GLN A 169 -7.12 -1.08 -19.57
C GLN A 169 -6.77 -0.40 -20.87
N ALA A 170 -7.71 0.38 -21.39
CA ALA A 170 -7.47 1.24 -22.53
C ALA A 170 -6.17 2.04 -22.30
N ALA A 171 -5.29 1.97 -23.30
CA ALA A 171 -3.90 2.41 -23.32
C ALA A 171 -3.61 3.78 -22.65
#